data_AF-A0A7C4FNI1-F1
#
_entry.id   AF-A0A7C4FNI1-F1
#
_cell.length_a   1.000
_cell.length_b   1.000
_cell.length_c   1.000
_cell.angle_alpha   90.00
_cell.angle_beta   90.00
_cell.angle_gamma   90.00
#
_symmetry.space_group_name_H-M   'P 1'
#
loop_
_entity.id
_entity.type
_entity.pdbx_description
1 polymer ?
#
loop_
_entity_poly.entity_id
_entity_poly.type
_entity_poly.pdbx_seq_one_letter_code
_entity_poly.pdbx_strand_id
1 'polypeptide(L)'
;MRTGGEFLLGLAMLFIVAVSAAGQQEQDRWAGDAAKTPLTRPAAVVYTKANAPSAPKLEELPLKESISQYGITWTFEKPARVGQFVTGDYYVVGPVVVKEVSPRPLFGGEVTDPTGEEQRRFKDRYARNGSVLNLTATGLPGFDSRTQGGRYNPDAFVRFPVELKPGDALISTISLPDATVRNRMLGPSDHRSVTAVYTASVLTCVEKPLPPDAFRPGYCDRMHRKTYLARNLKREMLLSLKPPASAPNPEMFARVFERPWIDTVFFGFCAPAQNMPQYGREVARAAGMGSLLLLCDYPAQRKEALLQGMVQAGIDLWSIIEAGGPGWEAFGGHGSGRKWTIVFAGMLLGDEDMVNPYRKYPNVKFGEDMQTVYGNGWTGAKALYAGHRGIDGEKYSPGWGLFEHLPPEQWKAQLGEGYRHCCTSISWVGEALAIRLLKAEKVWNYDAFLDYCDRWMYEDNTEFLKKIQEAKGWTYGPQGSVWDAFVNDMWKMYRTSPGMPPTDGWKRIPAGVVPAEKRI
;
A
#
# COMPACT_ATOMS: atom_id res chain seq x y z
N MET A 1 59.25 5.91 -63.05
CA MET A 1 57.92 5.27 -63.25
C MET A 1 57.15 5.53 -61.95
N ARG A 2 56.02 6.26 -61.88
CA ARG A 2 54.65 5.86 -62.31
C ARG A 2 54.38 4.39 -61.92
N THR A 3 53.44 4.00 -61.04
CA THR A 3 52.35 4.64 -60.23
C THR A 3 52.13 3.80 -58.93
N GLY A 4 51.37 4.18 -57.89
CA GLY A 4 50.59 5.40 -57.59
C GLY A 4 49.29 5.09 -56.79
N GLY A 5 48.98 5.87 -55.74
CA GLY A 5 47.87 5.65 -54.78
C GLY A 5 48.33 4.96 -53.46
N GLU A 6 47.81 5.26 -52.27
CA GLU A 6 46.77 6.22 -51.84
C GLU A 6 47.10 6.85 -50.47
N PHE A 7 46.52 8.02 -50.17
CA PHE A 7 46.66 8.72 -48.88
C PHE A 7 45.66 8.17 -47.86
N LEU A 8 46.12 7.80 -46.65
CA LEU A 8 45.27 7.53 -45.50
C LEU A 8 45.55 8.54 -44.39
N LEU A 9 44.71 9.58 -44.28
CA LEU A 9 44.70 10.47 -43.12
C LEU A 9 44.11 9.72 -41.92
N GLY A 10 44.95 9.38 -40.95
CA GLY A 10 44.52 8.88 -39.64
C GLY A 10 43.95 10.00 -38.77
N LEU A 11 42.67 10.34 -38.97
CA LEU A 11 41.96 11.27 -38.08
C LEU A 11 41.42 10.50 -36.85
N ALA A 12 42.19 10.47 -35.77
CA ALA A 12 41.75 9.87 -34.52
C ALA A 12 40.68 10.74 -33.83
N MET A 13 39.41 10.53 -34.16
CA MET A 13 38.29 11.12 -33.39
C MET A 13 38.21 10.47 -32.01
N LEU A 14 38.74 11.18 -31.01
CA LEU A 14 38.46 10.89 -29.61
C LEU A 14 36.99 11.24 -29.31
N PHE A 15 36.09 10.27 -29.48
CA PHE A 15 34.73 10.39 -28.95
C PHE A 15 34.78 10.30 -27.42
N ILE A 16 34.94 11.45 -26.77
CA ILE A 16 34.72 11.59 -25.34
C ILE A 16 33.22 11.41 -25.10
N VAL A 17 32.82 10.19 -24.74
CA VAL A 17 31.47 9.88 -24.26
C VAL A 17 31.33 10.44 -22.84
N ALA A 18 31.19 11.77 -22.77
CA ALA A 18 30.74 12.46 -21.57
C ALA A 18 29.21 12.29 -21.45
N VAL A 19 28.74 11.07 -21.18
CA VAL A 19 27.46 10.91 -20.49
C VAL A 19 27.64 11.60 -19.16
N SER A 20 26.94 12.72 -18.97
CA SER A 20 27.10 13.50 -17.75
C SER A 20 26.63 12.68 -16.56
N ALA A 21 27.39 12.70 -15.46
CA ALA A 21 26.99 12.03 -14.22
C ALA A 21 25.60 12.49 -13.74
N ALA A 22 25.20 13.72 -14.10
CA ALA A 22 23.86 14.25 -13.91
C ALA A 22 22.78 13.45 -14.68
N GLY A 23 22.99 13.14 -15.96
CA GLY A 23 22.04 12.35 -16.76
C GLY A 23 21.93 10.89 -16.29
N GLN A 24 23.02 10.31 -15.78
CA GLN A 24 23.00 8.99 -15.15
C GLN A 24 22.29 9.01 -13.78
N GLN A 25 22.57 9.99 -12.93
CA GLN A 25 21.79 10.23 -11.69
C GLN A 25 20.29 10.46 -12.00
N GLU A 26 19.97 11.11 -13.12
CA GLU A 26 18.60 11.38 -13.51
C GLU A 26 17.86 10.14 -14.06
N GLN A 27 18.57 9.13 -14.58
CA GLN A 27 17.98 7.82 -14.87
C GLN A 27 17.86 6.96 -13.60
N ASP A 28 18.90 6.94 -12.75
CA ASP A 28 18.92 6.15 -11.52
C ASP A 28 17.81 6.55 -10.52
N ARG A 29 17.44 7.84 -10.44
CA ARG A 29 16.34 8.29 -9.55
C ARG A 29 14.98 7.64 -9.87
N TRP A 30 14.76 7.21 -11.11
CA TRP A 30 13.51 6.56 -11.52
C TRP A 30 13.55 5.03 -11.41
N ALA A 31 14.74 4.45 -11.23
CA ALA A 31 14.98 3.02 -11.17
C ALA A 31 14.79 2.44 -9.75
N GLY A 32 14.75 1.11 -9.68
CA GLY A 32 14.83 0.36 -8.42
C GLY A 32 13.56 0.30 -7.56
N ASP A 33 13.52 -0.69 -6.68
CA ASP A 33 12.49 -0.90 -5.67
C ASP A 33 12.63 0.15 -4.56
N ALA A 34 11.59 0.96 -4.36
CA ALA A 34 11.57 1.99 -3.32
C ALA A 34 11.80 1.44 -1.90
N ALA A 35 11.43 0.19 -1.62
CA ALA A 35 11.65 -0.46 -0.32
C ALA A 35 13.14 -0.73 -0.01
N LYS A 36 14.03 -0.59 -1.00
CA LYS A 36 15.48 -0.80 -0.86
C LYS A 36 16.26 0.51 -0.67
N THR A 37 15.58 1.64 -0.59
CA THR A 37 16.20 2.95 -0.32
C THR A 37 16.18 3.26 1.19
N PRO A 38 17.17 4.01 1.73
CA PRO A 38 17.09 4.51 3.10
C PRO A 38 15.89 5.45 3.30
N LEU A 39 15.49 5.65 4.56
CA LEU A 39 14.59 6.73 4.94
C LEU A 39 15.17 8.10 4.53
N THR A 40 14.29 9.00 4.09
CA THR A 40 14.62 10.39 3.73
C THR A 40 14.30 11.40 4.83
N ARG A 41 13.60 11.00 5.89
CA ARG A 41 13.31 11.80 7.08
C ARG A 41 14.29 11.54 8.26
N PRO A 42 14.40 12.46 9.23
CA PRO A 42 15.20 12.24 10.45
C PRO A 42 14.77 11.02 11.26
N ALA A 43 15.63 10.59 12.20
CA ALA A 43 15.33 9.50 13.12
C ALA A 43 14.05 9.79 13.94
N ALA A 44 13.16 8.80 14.03
CA ALA A 44 11.88 8.94 14.72
C ALA A 44 12.07 9.06 16.24
N VAL A 45 11.35 10.00 16.86
CA VAL A 45 11.37 10.22 18.31
C VAL A 45 10.31 9.33 18.98
N VAL A 46 10.72 8.60 20.01
CA VAL A 46 9.81 7.79 20.84
C VAL A 46 9.12 8.72 21.85
N TYR A 47 7.88 9.10 21.54
CA TYR A 47 7.04 9.85 22.45
C TYR A 47 6.22 8.93 23.37
N THR A 48 6.13 9.33 24.63
CA THR A 48 5.42 8.67 25.73
C THR A 48 4.69 9.74 26.56
N LYS A 49 3.85 9.32 27.51
CA LYS A 49 3.22 10.24 28.47
C LYS A 49 4.23 10.99 29.36
N ALA A 50 5.42 10.43 29.58
CA ALA A 50 6.45 11.01 30.45
C ALA A 50 7.30 12.11 29.79
N ASN A 51 7.50 12.04 28.46
CA ASN A 51 8.23 13.03 27.66
C ASN A 51 7.30 13.74 26.66
N ALA A 52 6.07 14.01 27.08
CA ALA A 52 5.01 14.54 26.23
C ALA A 52 5.26 16.01 25.83
N PRO A 53 5.59 16.35 24.57
CA PRO A 53 5.67 17.75 24.16
C PRO A 53 4.29 18.41 24.12
N SER A 54 4.23 19.67 24.53
CA SER A 54 3.09 20.57 24.31
C SER A 54 2.97 20.96 22.83
N ALA A 55 1.81 21.48 22.43
CA ALA A 55 1.70 22.23 21.18
C ALA A 55 2.51 23.54 21.31
N PRO A 56 3.30 23.94 20.30
CA PRO A 56 3.97 25.22 20.29
C PRO A 56 2.94 26.35 20.11
N LYS A 57 3.30 27.58 20.48
CA LYS A 57 2.51 28.76 20.12
C LYS A 57 2.62 29.05 18.62
N LEU A 58 1.69 29.82 18.08
CA LEU A 58 1.67 30.16 16.66
C LEU A 58 2.95 30.93 16.25
N GLU A 59 3.46 31.77 17.14
CA GLU A 59 4.62 32.62 16.94
C GLU A 59 5.94 31.83 16.97
N GLU A 60 5.94 30.67 17.64
CA GLU A 60 7.07 29.75 17.78
C GLU A 60 7.24 28.84 16.54
N LEU A 61 6.18 28.64 15.75
CA LEU A 61 6.29 27.94 14.46
C LEU A 61 7.08 28.78 13.44
N PRO A 62 8.03 28.20 12.68
CA PRO A 62 8.76 28.92 11.66
C PRO A 62 7.82 29.51 10.61
N LEU A 63 8.03 30.79 10.30
CA LEU A 63 7.38 31.49 9.21
C LEU A 63 8.20 31.23 7.93
N LYS A 64 7.61 30.59 6.92
CA LYS A 64 8.31 30.15 5.70
C LYS A 64 7.61 30.60 4.43
N GLU A 65 8.38 31.02 3.43
CA GLU A 65 7.89 31.31 2.06
C GLU A 65 7.54 30.05 1.27
N SER A 66 8.22 28.93 1.55
CA SER A 66 7.99 27.64 0.91
C SER A 66 8.36 26.47 1.81
N ILE A 67 7.90 25.28 1.41
CA ILE A 67 8.26 23.99 2.04
C ILE A 67 8.51 22.94 0.96
N SER A 68 9.45 22.04 1.22
CA SER A 68 9.79 20.95 0.29
C SER A 68 9.75 19.59 0.99
N GLN A 69 9.10 18.62 0.36
CA GLN A 69 9.04 17.23 0.82
C GLN A 69 8.99 16.28 -0.39
N TYR A 70 9.80 15.21 -0.37
CA TYR A 70 9.85 14.18 -1.42
C TYR A 70 10.11 14.69 -2.86
N GLY A 71 10.73 15.87 -3.01
CA GLY A 71 11.00 16.52 -4.29
C GLY A 71 9.87 17.44 -4.77
N ILE A 72 8.77 17.55 -4.02
CA ILE A 72 7.68 18.50 -4.24
C ILE A 72 7.93 19.72 -3.36
N THR A 73 7.83 20.92 -3.94
CA THR A 73 7.91 22.20 -3.21
C THR A 73 6.60 22.96 -3.39
N TRP A 74 6.00 23.39 -2.29
CA TRP A 74 4.89 24.35 -2.30
C TRP A 74 5.43 25.74 -1.95
N THR A 75 5.17 26.73 -2.79
CA THR A 75 5.49 28.14 -2.52
C THR A 75 4.20 28.86 -2.14
N PHE A 76 4.24 29.62 -1.04
CA PHE A 76 3.09 30.38 -0.55
C PHE A 76 3.07 31.79 -1.14
N GLU A 77 1.89 32.38 -1.30
CA GLU A 77 1.77 33.78 -1.75
C GLU A 77 2.29 34.77 -0.69
N LYS A 78 2.13 34.40 0.58
CA LYS A 78 2.69 35.09 1.75
C LYS A 78 3.31 34.04 2.67
N PRO A 79 4.38 34.37 3.41
CA PRO A 79 4.99 33.43 4.35
C PRO A 79 3.96 32.82 5.31
N ALA A 80 3.94 31.50 5.43
CA ALA A 80 3.00 30.74 6.26
C ALA A 80 3.66 30.21 7.53
N ARG A 81 2.89 30.06 8.62
CA ARG A 81 3.35 29.37 9.83
C ARG A 81 3.29 27.86 9.60
N VAL A 82 4.45 27.21 9.65
CA VAL A 82 4.63 25.80 9.27
C VAL A 82 4.97 24.95 10.49
N GLY A 83 4.30 23.81 10.64
CA GLY A 83 4.70 22.74 11.55
C GLY A 83 4.83 21.39 10.84
N GLN A 84 5.16 20.35 11.59
CA GLN A 84 5.26 18.97 11.09
C GLN A 84 4.54 18.02 12.04
N PHE A 85 3.97 16.96 11.44
CA PHE A 85 3.47 15.79 12.16
C PHE A 85 4.61 14.86 12.55
N VAL A 86 4.34 13.90 13.42
CA VAL A 86 5.32 12.92 13.93
C VAL A 86 5.97 12.09 12.82
N THR A 87 5.28 11.90 11.69
CA THR A 87 5.79 11.23 10.48
C THR A 87 6.69 12.12 9.60
N GLY A 88 6.82 13.41 9.91
CA GLY A 88 7.56 14.39 9.12
C GLY A 88 6.74 15.11 8.04
N ASP A 89 5.48 14.70 7.80
CA ASP A 89 4.55 15.41 6.91
C ASP A 89 4.33 16.86 7.39
N TYR A 90 4.22 17.81 6.47
CA TYR A 90 4.05 19.22 6.80
C TYR A 90 2.58 19.63 7.00
N TYR A 91 2.37 20.60 7.90
CA TYR A 91 1.13 21.38 7.96
C TYR A 91 1.39 22.88 7.94
N VAL A 92 0.39 23.64 7.49
CA VAL A 92 0.29 25.10 7.65
C VAL A 92 -0.85 25.46 8.58
N VAL A 93 -0.71 26.57 9.33
CA VAL A 93 -1.72 27.03 10.29
C VAL A 93 -2.51 28.22 9.74
N GLY A 94 -3.84 28.12 9.79
CA GLY A 94 -4.78 29.11 9.27
C GLY A 94 -4.91 29.09 7.74
N PRO A 95 -5.79 29.93 7.16
CA PRO A 95 -5.94 30.03 5.71
C PRO A 95 -4.64 30.44 5.03
N VAL A 96 -4.21 29.68 4.01
CA VAL A 96 -2.95 29.92 3.29
C VAL A 96 -3.17 29.75 1.80
N VAL A 97 -2.72 30.73 1.03
CA VAL A 97 -2.69 30.63 -0.44
C VAL A 97 -1.38 29.99 -0.87
N VAL A 98 -1.47 28.80 -1.47
CA VAL A 98 -0.35 28.20 -2.21
C VAL A 98 -0.33 28.85 -3.58
N LYS A 99 0.75 29.60 -3.86
CA LYS A 99 0.93 30.35 -5.11
C LYS A 99 1.27 29.44 -6.28
N GLU A 100 2.13 28.45 -6.05
CA GLU A 100 2.64 27.54 -7.07
C GLU A 100 3.23 26.27 -6.43
N VAL A 101 3.42 25.25 -7.25
CA VAL A 101 4.07 23.98 -6.89
C VAL A 101 5.18 23.68 -7.88
N SER A 102 6.29 23.13 -7.39
CA SER A 102 7.40 22.61 -8.20
C SER A 102 7.63 21.13 -7.90
N PRO A 103 7.77 20.24 -8.91
CA PRO A 103 7.62 20.48 -10.34
C PRO A 103 6.24 21.03 -10.70
N ARG A 104 6.18 21.90 -11.71
CA ARG A 104 4.94 22.57 -12.12
C ARG A 104 3.88 21.55 -12.58
N PRO A 105 2.65 21.62 -12.05
CA PRO A 105 1.49 20.94 -12.63
C PRO A 105 1.23 21.45 -14.05
N LEU A 106 1.19 20.56 -15.04
CA LEU A 106 0.95 20.88 -16.44
C LEU A 106 -0.44 20.38 -16.84
N PHE A 107 -1.18 21.14 -17.65
CA PHE A 107 -2.50 20.74 -18.14
C PHE A 107 -2.78 21.26 -19.56
N GLY A 108 -3.45 20.44 -20.37
CA GLY A 108 -3.80 20.75 -21.75
C GLY A 108 -2.58 21.12 -22.58
N GLY A 109 -2.65 22.22 -23.33
CA GLY A 109 -1.54 22.66 -24.19
C GLY A 109 -0.19 22.91 -23.50
N GLU A 110 -0.14 22.92 -22.16
CA GLU A 110 1.12 22.95 -21.38
C GLU A 110 1.86 21.60 -21.37
N VAL A 111 1.18 20.49 -21.67
CA VAL A 111 1.74 19.13 -21.73
C VAL A 111 2.18 18.85 -23.17
N THR A 112 3.47 18.59 -23.36
CA THR A 112 4.10 18.42 -24.68
C THR A 112 4.19 16.98 -25.16
N ASP A 113 3.86 16.00 -24.29
CA ASP A 113 3.94 14.55 -24.55
C ASP A 113 2.58 13.80 -24.49
N PRO A 114 1.43 14.35 -24.93
CA PRO A 114 0.15 13.65 -24.84
C PRO A 114 0.10 12.45 -25.79
N THR A 115 -0.28 11.29 -25.25
CA THR A 115 -0.52 10.09 -26.07
C THR A 115 -1.79 10.24 -26.91
N GLY A 116 -1.88 9.51 -28.02
CA GLY A 116 -3.10 9.47 -28.85
C GLY A 116 -4.34 8.96 -28.10
N GLU A 117 -4.16 8.12 -27.07
CA GLU A 117 -5.27 7.71 -26.20
C GLU A 117 -5.77 8.87 -25.33
N GLU A 118 -4.88 9.66 -24.74
CA GLU A 118 -5.23 10.85 -23.97
C GLU A 118 -5.93 11.90 -24.83
N GLN A 119 -5.40 12.20 -26.02
CA GLN A 119 -6.02 13.13 -26.97
C GLN A 119 -7.44 12.67 -27.34
N ARG A 120 -7.64 11.37 -27.61
CA ARG A 120 -8.95 10.81 -27.94
C ARG A 120 -9.94 10.83 -26.76
N ARG A 121 -9.46 10.56 -25.54
CA ARG A 121 -10.32 10.49 -24.33
C ARG A 121 -10.65 11.86 -23.74
N PHE A 122 -9.64 12.71 -23.61
CA PHE A 122 -9.70 13.94 -22.82
C PHE A 122 -9.60 15.20 -23.69
N LYS A 123 -9.47 15.07 -25.02
CA LYS A 123 -9.27 16.19 -25.96
C LYS A 123 -8.04 16.99 -25.58
N ASP A 124 -8.23 18.17 -25.02
CA ASP A 124 -7.25 19.15 -24.54
C ASP A 124 -7.15 19.19 -22.99
N ARG A 125 -7.70 18.20 -22.29
CA ARG A 125 -7.79 18.14 -20.81
C ARG A 125 -6.86 17.09 -20.17
N TYR A 126 -5.69 16.84 -20.77
CA TYR A 126 -4.66 15.95 -20.24
C TYR A 126 -3.71 16.66 -19.25
N ALA A 127 -3.01 15.95 -18.37
CA ALA A 127 -2.23 16.52 -17.27
C ALA A 127 -0.97 15.72 -16.87
N ARG A 128 -0.02 16.42 -16.24
CA ARG A 128 1.20 15.89 -15.59
C ARG A 128 1.43 16.62 -14.25
N ASN A 129 2.06 15.96 -13.28
CA ASN A 129 2.38 16.51 -11.94
C ASN A 129 1.16 17.14 -11.22
N GLY A 130 -0.04 16.60 -11.46
CA GLY A 130 -1.28 17.18 -10.99
C GLY A 130 -1.37 17.24 -9.46
N SER A 131 -2.09 18.25 -8.98
CA SER A 131 -2.47 18.35 -7.56
C SER A 131 -3.98 18.22 -7.42
N VAL A 132 -4.43 17.64 -6.31
CA VAL A 132 -5.84 17.48 -5.95
C VAL A 132 -6.06 18.04 -4.55
N LEU A 133 -6.99 18.96 -4.42
CA LEU A 133 -7.45 19.49 -3.14
C LEU A 133 -8.60 18.61 -2.65
N ASN A 134 -8.51 18.11 -1.42
CA ASN A 134 -9.55 17.32 -0.76
C ASN A 134 -10.01 16.11 -1.58
N LEU A 135 -9.07 15.22 -1.94
CA LEU A 135 -9.37 13.98 -2.64
C LEU A 135 -10.44 13.18 -1.90
N THR A 136 -11.57 12.93 -2.55
CA THR A 136 -12.68 12.16 -1.98
C THR A 136 -12.44 10.66 -2.16
N ALA A 137 -13.02 9.84 -1.27
CA ALA A 137 -12.80 8.39 -1.24
C ALA A 137 -13.20 7.65 -2.52
N THR A 138 -14.21 8.16 -3.23
CA THR A 138 -14.72 7.61 -4.50
C THR A 138 -14.36 8.49 -5.71
N GLY A 139 -13.64 9.60 -5.49
CA GLY A 139 -13.24 10.53 -6.53
C GLY A 139 -12.06 10.00 -7.35
N LEU A 140 -12.15 10.18 -8.66
CA LEU A 140 -10.99 10.00 -9.54
C LEU A 140 -10.07 11.23 -9.40
N PRO A 141 -8.75 11.06 -9.22
CA PRO A 141 -7.83 12.18 -9.06
C PRO A 141 -7.46 12.82 -10.40
N GLY A 142 -7.00 14.08 -10.32
CA GLY A 142 -6.43 14.83 -11.43
C GLY A 142 -4.91 14.73 -11.55
N PHE A 143 -4.26 13.67 -11.04
CA PHE A 143 -2.78 13.61 -10.95
C PHE A 143 -2.08 13.49 -12.31
N ASP A 144 -2.48 12.53 -13.15
CA ASP A 144 -1.88 12.29 -14.46
C ASP A 144 -2.91 11.63 -15.39
N SER A 145 -3.06 12.13 -16.61
CA SER A 145 -4.05 11.62 -17.57
C SER A 145 -3.68 10.28 -18.21
N ARG A 146 -2.44 9.80 -18.03
CA ARG A 146 -2.02 8.44 -18.42
C ARG A 146 -2.48 7.36 -17.43
N THR A 147 -3.16 7.74 -16.34
CA THR A 147 -3.78 6.79 -15.41
C THR A 147 -4.71 5.82 -16.15
N GLN A 148 -4.47 4.53 -15.95
CA GLN A 148 -5.15 3.45 -16.66
C GLN A 148 -6.64 3.30 -16.29
N GLY A 149 -7.38 2.58 -17.13
CA GLY A 149 -8.77 2.19 -16.86
C GLY A 149 -9.77 3.35 -16.77
N GLY A 150 -9.44 4.52 -17.33
CA GLY A 150 -10.29 5.72 -17.26
C GLY A 150 -10.38 6.32 -15.85
N ARG A 151 -9.38 6.09 -14.98
CA ARG A 151 -9.38 6.51 -13.58
C ARG A 151 -8.80 7.92 -13.33
N TYR A 152 -8.76 8.77 -14.35
CA TYR A 152 -8.37 10.18 -14.27
C TYR A 152 -9.60 11.08 -14.42
N ASN A 153 -9.66 12.16 -13.63
CA ASN A 153 -10.66 13.21 -13.79
C ASN A 153 -10.00 14.60 -13.93
N PRO A 154 -10.12 15.27 -15.09
CA PRO A 154 -9.56 16.60 -15.28
C PRO A 154 -10.23 17.70 -14.45
N ASP A 155 -11.46 17.49 -13.96
CA ASP A 155 -12.15 18.45 -13.08
C ASP A 155 -11.63 18.42 -11.64
N ALA A 156 -10.86 17.38 -11.27
CA ALA A 156 -10.17 17.30 -9.97
C ALA A 156 -8.78 17.95 -9.96
N PHE A 157 -8.29 18.45 -11.11
CA PHE A 157 -6.98 19.10 -11.23
C PHE A 157 -7.01 20.51 -10.61
N VAL A 158 -6.18 20.74 -9.60
CA VAL A 158 -6.03 22.07 -8.97
C VAL A 158 -5.26 23.03 -9.87
N ARG A 159 -5.87 24.18 -10.17
CA ARG A 159 -5.17 25.35 -10.71
C ARG A 159 -4.63 26.20 -9.56
N PHE A 160 -3.46 26.81 -9.78
CA PHE A 160 -2.78 27.67 -8.82
C PHE A 160 -2.84 29.14 -9.28
N PRO A 161 -2.90 30.13 -8.36
CA PRO A 161 -2.91 29.99 -6.90
C PRO A 161 -4.17 29.32 -6.35
N VAL A 162 -4.05 28.64 -5.21
CA VAL A 162 -5.17 27.98 -4.51
C VAL A 162 -5.17 28.33 -3.02
N GLU A 163 -6.34 28.69 -2.49
CA GLU A 163 -6.55 28.91 -1.06
C GLU A 163 -6.80 27.56 -0.35
N LEU A 164 -6.02 27.27 0.69
CA LEU A 164 -6.27 26.19 1.64
C LEU A 164 -6.92 26.75 2.91
N LYS A 165 -7.93 26.07 3.43
CA LYS A 165 -8.65 26.41 4.67
C LYS A 165 -8.45 25.32 5.72
N PRO A 166 -8.55 25.62 7.02
CA PRO A 166 -8.48 24.60 8.07
C PRO A 166 -9.42 23.42 7.79
N GLY A 167 -8.88 22.20 7.76
CA GLY A 167 -9.57 20.99 7.32
C GLY A 167 -9.23 20.53 5.90
N ASP A 168 -8.53 21.36 5.12
CA ASP A 168 -8.15 21.00 3.75
C ASP A 168 -6.82 20.22 3.68
N ALA A 169 -6.78 19.25 2.76
CA ALA A 169 -5.58 18.51 2.39
C ALA A 169 -5.27 18.69 0.89
N LEU A 170 -4.11 19.26 0.56
CA LEU A 170 -3.60 19.37 -0.80
C LEU A 170 -2.64 18.22 -1.08
N ILE A 171 -3.04 17.30 -1.96
CA ILE A 171 -2.18 16.21 -2.43
C ILE A 171 -1.51 16.68 -3.73
N SER A 172 -0.20 16.84 -3.70
CA SER A 172 0.60 17.19 -4.89
C SER A 172 1.44 16.00 -5.33
N THR A 173 1.73 15.92 -6.64
CA THR A 173 2.41 14.74 -7.21
C THR A 173 3.51 15.10 -8.19
N ILE A 174 4.43 14.15 -8.39
CA ILE A 174 5.35 14.15 -9.53
C ILE A 174 4.97 12.95 -10.40
N SER A 175 4.83 13.19 -11.70
CA SER A 175 4.63 12.14 -12.70
C SER A 175 5.92 11.37 -12.98
N LEU A 176 5.80 10.09 -13.36
CA LEU A 176 6.87 9.37 -14.03
C LEU A 176 7.09 9.94 -15.44
N PRO A 177 8.31 9.90 -16.00
CA PRO A 177 8.52 10.19 -17.41
C PRO A 177 7.72 9.21 -18.30
N ASP A 178 7.74 7.91 -17.97
CA ASP A 178 6.92 6.85 -18.56
C ASP A 178 6.43 5.91 -17.44
N ALA A 179 5.14 5.55 -17.48
CA ALA A 179 4.44 4.76 -16.46
C ALA A 179 5.03 3.36 -16.21
N THR A 180 5.77 2.80 -17.18
CA THR A 180 6.25 1.41 -17.19
C THR A 180 7.70 1.24 -16.74
N VAL A 181 8.45 2.33 -16.57
CA VAL A 181 9.93 2.32 -16.42
C VAL A 181 10.42 1.63 -15.14
N ARG A 182 9.57 1.47 -14.13
CA ARG A 182 10.01 1.13 -12.76
C ARG A 182 9.50 -0.21 -12.25
N ASN A 183 10.28 -0.89 -11.41
CA ASN A 183 9.84 -2.04 -10.61
C ASN A 183 8.77 -1.63 -9.58
N ARG A 184 7.82 -2.52 -9.30
CA ARG A 184 6.88 -2.31 -8.18
C ARG A 184 7.62 -2.37 -6.84
N MET A 185 7.19 -1.54 -5.88
CA MET A 185 7.69 -1.63 -4.50
C MET A 185 7.42 -3.04 -3.94
N LEU A 186 8.44 -3.68 -3.35
CA LEU A 186 8.46 -5.09 -2.90
C LEU A 186 8.16 -6.15 -3.99
N GLY A 187 7.93 -5.77 -5.25
CA GLY A 187 7.55 -6.71 -6.31
C GLY A 187 8.75 -7.52 -6.85
N PRO A 188 8.47 -8.63 -7.58
CA PRO A 188 9.46 -9.27 -8.45
C PRO A 188 10.10 -8.25 -9.41
N SER A 189 11.39 -8.42 -9.74
CA SER A 189 12.16 -7.42 -10.49
C SER A 189 11.74 -7.22 -11.95
N ASP A 190 11.00 -8.18 -12.50
CA ASP A 190 10.36 -8.18 -13.81
C ASP A 190 8.96 -7.53 -13.80
N HIS A 191 8.31 -7.40 -12.64
CA HIS A 191 7.01 -6.75 -12.50
C HIS A 191 7.14 -5.22 -12.52
N ARG A 192 6.72 -4.61 -13.62
CA ARG A 192 6.69 -3.15 -13.80
C ARG A 192 5.50 -2.46 -13.14
N SER A 193 5.71 -1.20 -12.80
CA SER A 193 4.73 -0.25 -12.30
C SER A 193 3.55 -0.10 -13.25
N VAL A 194 2.36 0.17 -12.69
CA VAL A 194 1.13 0.45 -13.46
C VAL A 194 0.59 1.87 -13.29
N THR A 195 1.17 2.65 -12.38
CA THR A 195 0.84 4.07 -12.18
C THR A 195 1.63 4.95 -13.15
N ALA A 196 1.09 6.12 -13.47
CA ALA A 196 1.84 7.23 -14.04
C ALA A 196 2.43 8.18 -12.97
N VAL A 197 2.10 7.98 -11.69
CA VAL A 197 2.51 8.85 -10.56
C VAL A 197 3.78 8.32 -9.87
N TYR A 198 4.87 9.07 -9.90
CA TYR A 198 6.12 8.67 -9.24
C TYR A 198 6.07 8.81 -7.71
N THR A 199 5.63 9.97 -7.21
CA THR A 199 5.51 10.23 -5.77
C THR A 199 4.36 11.18 -5.50
N ALA A 200 3.78 11.09 -4.31
CA ALA A 200 2.87 12.09 -3.78
C ALA A 200 3.35 12.61 -2.42
N SER A 201 2.94 13.81 -2.06
CA SER A 201 3.06 14.36 -0.71
C SER A 201 1.78 15.14 -0.36
N VAL A 202 1.47 15.25 0.93
CA VAL A 202 0.22 15.82 1.43
C VAL A 202 0.54 17.02 2.31
N LEU A 203 0.05 18.19 1.90
CA LEU A 203 0.09 19.39 2.72
C LEU A 203 -1.28 19.57 3.40
N THR A 204 -1.30 19.55 4.73
CA THR A 204 -2.53 19.73 5.52
C THR A 204 -2.63 21.16 6.06
N CYS A 205 -3.82 21.78 5.95
CA CYS A 205 -4.11 23.07 6.56
C CYS A 205 -4.88 22.86 7.87
N VAL A 206 -4.32 23.31 9.00
CA VAL A 206 -4.90 23.15 10.34
C VAL A 206 -5.29 24.49 10.95
N GLU A 207 -6.24 24.49 11.87
CA GLU A 207 -6.74 25.72 12.53
C GLU A 207 -5.70 26.33 13.48
N LYS A 208 -4.94 25.48 14.19
CA LYS A 208 -3.99 25.86 15.23
C LYS A 208 -2.78 24.92 15.24
N PRO A 209 -1.64 25.31 15.84
CA PRO A 209 -0.49 24.42 15.99
C PRO A 209 -0.84 23.13 16.71
N LEU A 210 -0.19 22.04 16.29
CA LEU A 210 -0.33 20.70 16.86
C LEU A 210 0.99 20.28 17.52
N PRO A 211 0.95 19.45 18.57
CA PRO A 211 2.17 18.98 19.23
C PRO A 211 3.03 18.14 18.26
N PRO A 212 4.37 18.15 18.39
CA PRO A 212 5.30 17.39 17.52
C PRO A 212 5.06 15.88 17.42
N ASP A 213 4.28 15.29 18.33
CA ASP A 213 3.93 13.88 18.34
C ASP A 213 2.56 13.58 17.70
N ALA A 214 1.88 14.58 17.13
CA ALA A 214 0.61 14.39 16.44
C ALA A 214 0.80 13.65 15.12
N PHE A 215 -0.06 12.68 14.84
CA PHE A 215 -0.22 12.10 13.50
C PHE A 215 -0.96 13.07 12.58
N ARG A 216 -0.70 12.97 11.28
CA ARG A 216 -1.46 13.69 10.26
C ARG A 216 -2.89 13.12 10.22
N PRO A 217 -3.94 13.97 10.16
CA PRO A 217 -5.28 13.52 9.80
C PRO A 217 -5.23 12.75 8.46
N GLY A 218 -6.03 11.68 8.32
CA GLY A 218 -6.08 10.96 7.05
C GLY A 218 -6.55 11.91 5.93
N TYR A 219 -5.96 11.81 4.74
CA TYR A 219 -6.14 12.85 3.70
C TYR A 219 -7.57 12.95 3.11
N CYS A 220 -8.47 12.03 3.47
CA CYS A 220 -9.91 12.13 3.18
C CYS A 220 -10.75 12.67 4.36
N ASP A 221 -10.18 12.82 5.58
CA ASP A 221 -10.87 13.40 6.74
C ASP A 221 -10.82 14.93 6.73
N ARG A 222 -11.76 15.54 6.01
CA ARG A 222 -11.92 17.01 5.96
C ARG A 222 -12.32 17.67 7.28
N MET A 223 -12.77 16.90 8.26
CA MET A 223 -13.28 17.44 9.53
C MET A 223 -12.21 17.39 10.64
N HIS A 224 -11.05 16.78 10.37
CA HIS A 224 -9.99 16.53 11.35
C HIS A 224 -10.55 15.94 12.67
N ARG A 225 -11.47 14.97 12.55
CA ARG A 225 -12.37 14.49 13.62
C ARG A 225 -11.62 14.07 14.88
N LYS A 226 -10.38 13.58 14.71
CA LYS A 226 -9.54 13.06 15.78
C LYS A 226 -8.06 13.29 15.48
N THR A 227 -7.39 14.08 16.32
CA THR A 227 -5.93 14.15 16.33
C THR A 227 -5.37 13.03 17.19
N TYR A 228 -4.73 12.05 16.55
CA TYR A 228 -4.00 10.99 17.26
C TYR A 228 -2.60 11.46 17.68
N LEU A 229 -2.12 11.00 18.84
CA LEU A 229 -0.83 11.41 19.41
C LEU A 229 0.05 10.18 19.67
N ALA A 230 1.30 10.19 19.19
CA ALA A 230 2.22 9.07 19.33
C ALA A 230 2.58 8.74 20.79
N ARG A 231 2.46 9.71 21.72
CA ARG A 231 2.58 9.46 23.17
C ARG A 231 1.54 8.47 23.74
N ASN A 232 0.43 8.27 23.02
CA ASN A 232 -0.70 7.45 23.45
C ASN A 232 -0.78 6.08 22.77
N LEU A 233 0.16 5.74 21.86
CA LEU A 233 0.18 4.41 21.26
C LEU A 233 0.43 3.34 22.32
N LYS A 234 -0.40 2.29 22.29
CA LYS A 234 -0.33 1.11 23.15
C LYS A 234 0.85 0.19 22.80
N ARG A 235 2.08 0.71 22.91
CA ARG A 235 3.32 -0.02 22.59
C ARG A 235 3.52 -1.26 23.44
N GLU A 236 2.88 -1.34 24.61
CA GLU A 236 2.80 -2.53 25.47
C GLU A 236 2.10 -3.74 24.80
N MET A 237 1.36 -3.53 23.70
CA MET A 237 0.81 -4.61 22.88
C MET A 237 1.86 -5.22 21.93
N LEU A 238 2.98 -4.52 21.67
CA LEU A 238 4.06 -5.05 20.86
C LEU A 238 4.88 -6.05 21.67
N LEU A 239 5.15 -7.20 21.06
CA LEU A 239 5.90 -8.28 21.69
C LEU A 239 7.42 -8.05 21.60
N SER A 240 8.17 -8.89 22.32
CA SER A 240 9.63 -9.06 22.22
C SER A 240 9.97 -10.46 21.73
N LEU A 241 9.56 -10.78 20.49
CA LEU A 241 9.88 -12.06 19.85
C LEU A 241 11.33 -12.07 19.36
N LYS A 242 12.06 -13.16 19.56
CA LYS A 242 13.42 -13.30 19.00
C LYS A 242 13.36 -13.25 17.47
N PRO A 243 14.00 -12.29 16.79
CA PRO A 243 14.03 -12.26 15.34
C PRO A 243 14.84 -13.46 14.78
N PRO A 244 14.38 -14.11 13.69
CA PRO A 244 15.18 -15.09 12.96
C PRO A 244 16.35 -14.40 12.22
N ALA A 245 17.34 -15.19 11.77
CA ALA A 245 18.47 -14.68 11.00
C ALA A 245 18.08 -14.06 9.65
N SER A 246 16.92 -14.43 9.10
CA SER A 246 16.33 -13.89 7.88
C SER A 246 15.57 -12.56 8.07
N ALA A 247 15.47 -12.05 9.31
CA ALA A 247 14.74 -10.82 9.59
C ALA A 247 15.39 -9.61 8.89
N PRO A 248 14.64 -8.87 8.05
CA PRO A 248 15.16 -7.67 7.42
C PRO A 248 15.41 -6.56 8.45
N ASN A 249 16.27 -5.61 8.10
CA ASN A 249 16.54 -4.45 8.94
C ASN A 249 15.25 -3.58 9.09
N PRO A 250 14.76 -3.31 10.32
CA PRO A 250 13.51 -2.58 10.53
C PRO A 250 13.60 -1.09 10.15
N GLU A 251 14.76 -0.45 10.29
CA GLU A 251 14.96 0.94 9.84
C GLU A 251 14.88 1.07 8.31
N MET A 252 15.42 0.09 7.57
CA MET A 252 15.28 0.01 6.12
C MET A 252 13.83 -0.31 5.73
N PHE A 253 13.18 -1.25 6.42
CA PHE A 253 11.78 -1.61 6.11
C PHE A 253 10.78 -0.48 6.40
N ALA A 254 11.10 0.42 7.34
CA ALA A 254 10.31 1.62 7.60
C ALA A 254 10.10 2.49 6.35
N ARG A 255 10.99 2.40 5.34
CA ARG A 255 10.85 3.10 4.06
C ARG A 255 9.53 2.78 3.35
N VAL A 256 9.01 1.56 3.48
CA VAL A 256 7.75 1.10 2.87
C VAL A 256 6.53 1.92 3.34
N PHE A 257 6.61 2.50 4.54
CA PHE A 257 5.57 3.30 5.16
C PHE A 257 6.00 4.76 5.43
N GLU A 258 7.07 5.22 4.77
CA GLU A 258 7.59 6.58 5.00
C GLU A 258 6.66 7.66 4.43
N ARG A 259 6.10 7.43 3.24
CA ARG A 259 5.30 8.42 2.50
C ARG A 259 3.82 8.04 2.52
N PRO A 260 2.88 9.00 2.42
CA PRO A 260 1.44 8.74 2.45
C PRO A 260 0.97 7.71 1.41
N TRP A 261 0.20 6.71 1.84
CA TRP A 261 -0.36 5.67 0.99
C TRP A 261 -1.64 6.20 0.29
N ILE A 262 -1.50 6.68 -0.95
CA ILE A 262 -2.62 7.24 -1.74
C ILE A 262 -3.35 6.12 -2.50
N ASP A 263 -4.46 5.62 -1.94
CA ASP A 263 -5.07 4.34 -2.32
C ASP A 263 -6.58 4.40 -2.60
N THR A 264 -7.12 5.58 -2.94
CA THR A 264 -8.54 5.74 -3.33
C THR A 264 -8.88 5.10 -4.67
N VAL A 265 -7.88 4.84 -5.52
CA VAL A 265 -8.05 4.25 -6.86
C VAL A 265 -7.67 2.78 -6.83
N PHE A 266 -8.69 1.92 -6.73
CA PHE A 266 -8.53 0.46 -6.74
C PHE A 266 -7.72 -0.03 -7.95
N PHE A 267 -7.05 -1.18 -7.81
CA PHE A 267 -6.00 -1.69 -8.72
C PHE A 267 -4.65 -0.94 -8.69
N GLY A 268 -4.53 0.16 -7.93
CA GLY A 268 -3.27 0.88 -7.75
C GLY A 268 -2.85 1.76 -8.94
N PHE A 269 -3.75 2.04 -9.89
CA PHE A 269 -3.45 2.84 -11.09
C PHE A 269 -3.07 4.31 -10.80
N CYS A 270 -3.33 4.81 -9.59
CA CYS A 270 -2.84 6.10 -9.09
C CYS A 270 -1.91 5.97 -7.87
N ALA A 271 -1.66 4.75 -7.38
CA ALA A 271 -0.82 4.53 -6.21
C ALA A 271 0.64 4.94 -6.54
N PRO A 272 1.21 5.97 -5.89
CA PRO A 272 2.49 6.52 -6.32
C PRO A 272 3.64 5.55 -6.09
N ALA A 273 4.51 5.36 -7.09
CA ALA A 273 5.50 4.29 -7.09
C ALA A 273 6.57 4.38 -5.98
N GLN A 274 6.86 5.59 -5.47
CA GLN A 274 7.72 5.81 -4.29
C GLN A 274 6.98 5.67 -2.96
N ASN A 275 5.65 5.71 -2.95
CA ASN A 275 4.87 5.85 -1.72
C ASN A 275 4.44 4.51 -1.15
N MET A 276 3.96 3.60 -1.99
CA MET A 276 3.36 2.34 -1.52
C MET A 276 3.46 1.22 -2.57
N PRO A 277 3.26 -0.05 -2.18
CA PRO A 277 3.06 -1.12 -3.14
C PRO A 277 1.73 -0.97 -3.89
N GLN A 278 1.75 -1.20 -5.20
CA GLN A 278 0.61 -0.92 -6.10
C GLN A 278 -0.37 -2.08 -6.24
N TYR A 279 0.04 -3.28 -5.86
CA TYR A 279 -0.74 -4.51 -6.03
C TYR A 279 -0.98 -5.15 -4.65
N GLY A 280 -2.18 -5.69 -4.43
CA GLY A 280 -2.63 -6.09 -3.09
C GLY A 280 -1.75 -7.14 -2.44
N ARG A 281 -1.20 -8.08 -3.22
CA ARG A 281 -0.17 -9.03 -2.78
C ARG A 281 0.99 -8.34 -2.05
N GLU A 282 1.61 -7.33 -2.65
CA GLU A 282 2.73 -6.62 -2.03
C GLU A 282 2.30 -5.72 -0.86
N VAL A 283 1.05 -5.25 -0.84
CA VAL A 283 0.51 -4.51 0.33
C VAL A 283 0.28 -5.44 1.52
N ALA A 284 -0.29 -6.63 1.32
CA ALA A 284 -0.40 -7.66 2.37
C ALA A 284 0.97 -8.12 2.86
N ARG A 285 1.95 -8.29 1.96
CA ARG A 285 3.35 -8.54 2.36
C ARG A 285 3.94 -7.40 3.19
N ALA A 286 3.73 -6.15 2.78
CA ALA A 286 4.16 -4.98 3.55
C ALA A 286 3.56 -4.96 4.97
N ALA A 287 2.24 -5.15 5.07
CA ALA A 287 1.50 -5.16 6.34
C ALA A 287 1.95 -6.33 7.25
N GLY A 288 2.05 -7.55 6.70
CA GLY A 288 2.50 -8.73 7.42
C GLY A 288 3.95 -8.62 7.91
N MET A 289 4.90 -8.31 7.01
CA MET A 289 6.31 -8.14 7.38
C MET A 289 6.52 -6.99 8.36
N GLY A 290 5.86 -5.84 8.14
CA GLY A 290 5.91 -4.69 9.03
C GLY A 290 5.41 -5.03 10.44
N SER A 291 4.28 -5.73 10.53
CA SER A 291 3.74 -6.21 11.80
C SER A 291 4.72 -7.13 12.52
N LEU A 292 5.23 -8.17 11.85
CA LEU A 292 6.14 -9.14 12.46
C LEU A 292 7.44 -8.50 12.94
N LEU A 293 8.01 -7.55 12.18
CA LEU A 293 9.15 -6.73 12.64
C LEU A 293 8.82 -5.91 13.89
N LEU A 294 7.61 -5.36 13.98
CA LEU A 294 7.15 -4.59 15.15
C LEU A 294 6.99 -5.47 16.40
N LEU A 295 6.69 -6.76 16.23
CA LEU A 295 6.63 -7.78 17.30
C LEU A 295 7.99 -8.39 17.66
N CYS A 296 9.05 -8.12 16.91
CA CYS A 296 10.40 -8.61 17.22
C CYS A 296 11.11 -7.77 18.29
N ASP A 297 12.00 -8.41 19.05
CA ASP A 297 12.80 -7.81 20.11
C ASP A 297 13.94 -6.95 19.53
N TYR A 298 13.59 -5.69 19.26
CA TYR A 298 14.50 -4.63 18.89
C TYR A 298 14.24 -3.42 19.81
N PRO A 299 15.26 -2.62 20.15
CA PRO A 299 15.08 -1.35 20.84
C PRO A 299 14.02 -0.48 20.15
N ALA A 300 13.14 0.15 20.93
CA ALA A 300 11.98 0.89 20.41
C ALA A 300 12.39 1.91 19.33
N GLN A 301 13.50 2.61 19.52
CA GLN A 301 14.06 3.61 18.60
C GLN A 301 14.33 3.05 17.19
N ARG A 302 14.73 1.77 17.07
CA ARG A 302 14.95 1.09 15.79
C ARG A 302 13.65 0.74 15.07
N LYS A 303 12.55 0.59 15.82
CA LYS A 303 11.21 0.24 15.31
C LYS A 303 10.30 1.45 15.12
N GLU A 304 10.57 2.56 15.80
CA GLU A 304 9.63 3.68 15.94
C GLU A 304 9.26 4.32 14.60
N ALA A 305 10.20 4.42 13.65
CA ALA A 305 9.90 4.94 12.31
C ALA A 305 8.93 4.04 11.53
N LEU A 306 9.10 2.71 11.63
CA LEU A 306 8.18 1.72 11.03
C LEU A 306 6.81 1.77 11.72
N LEU A 307 6.79 1.86 13.05
CA LEU A 307 5.57 1.94 13.87
C LEU A 307 4.73 3.17 13.48
N GLN A 308 5.36 4.35 13.48
CA GLN A 308 4.68 5.61 13.14
C GLN A 308 4.20 5.62 11.68
N GLY A 309 5.01 5.11 10.74
CA GLY A 309 4.61 5.01 9.34
C GLY A 309 3.41 4.08 9.14
N MET A 310 3.46 2.88 9.72
CA MET A 310 2.38 1.88 9.58
C MET A 310 1.08 2.35 10.26
N VAL A 311 1.17 3.01 11.42
CA VAL A 311 0.00 3.65 12.06
C VAL A 311 -0.58 4.76 11.19
N GLN A 312 0.26 5.62 10.58
CA GLN A 312 -0.20 6.67 9.68
C GLN A 312 -0.88 6.12 8.42
N ALA A 313 -0.36 5.03 7.85
CA ALA A 313 -0.99 4.33 6.73
C ALA A 313 -2.38 3.77 7.13
N GLY A 314 -2.52 3.23 8.34
CA GLY A 314 -3.82 2.81 8.87
C GLY A 314 -4.81 3.97 9.05
N ILE A 315 -4.35 5.14 9.51
CA ILE A 315 -5.16 6.37 9.61
C ILE A 315 -5.60 6.85 8.21
N ASP A 316 -4.69 6.84 7.23
CA ASP A 316 -4.99 7.21 5.84
C ASP A 316 -6.06 6.30 5.23
N LEU A 317 -5.85 4.98 5.29
CA LEU A 317 -6.80 3.98 4.76
C LEU A 317 -8.16 4.05 5.48
N TRP A 318 -8.16 4.28 6.80
CA TRP A 318 -9.40 4.48 7.55
C TRP A 318 -10.17 5.73 7.09
N SER A 319 -9.48 6.83 6.81
CA SER A 319 -10.14 8.06 6.33
C SER A 319 -10.86 7.89 4.98
N ILE A 320 -10.38 6.98 4.13
CA ILE A 320 -11.06 6.62 2.87
C ILE A 320 -12.42 5.98 3.18
N ILE A 321 -12.48 5.03 4.11
CA ILE A 321 -13.74 4.40 4.55
C ILE A 321 -14.65 5.47 5.20
N GLU A 322 -14.11 6.30 6.08
CA GLU A 322 -14.87 7.35 6.77
C GLU A 322 -15.44 8.45 5.87
N ALA A 323 -14.87 8.61 4.67
CA ALA A 323 -15.35 9.49 3.60
C ALA A 323 -16.21 8.76 2.54
N GLY A 324 -16.67 7.54 2.83
CA GLY A 324 -17.63 6.80 2.01
C GLY A 324 -17.01 5.83 1.00
N GLY A 325 -15.72 5.49 1.14
CA GLY A 325 -15.07 4.48 0.31
C GLY A 325 -15.64 3.08 0.56
N PRO A 326 -15.84 2.26 -0.49
CA PRO A 326 -16.44 0.93 -0.37
C PRO A 326 -15.51 -0.13 0.24
N GLY A 327 -14.26 0.23 0.55
CA GLY A 327 -13.18 -0.70 0.88
C GLY A 327 -12.50 -1.29 -0.36
N TRP A 328 -11.82 -2.42 -0.18
CA TRP A 328 -10.99 -3.08 -1.19
C TRP A 328 -11.50 -4.50 -1.40
N GLU A 329 -12.42 -4.67 -2.35
CA GLU A 329 -13.13 -5.93 -2.55
C GLU A 329 -12.28 -7.05 -3.15
N ALA A 330 -12.82 -8.28 -3.11
CA ALA A 330 -12.25 -9.43 -3.79
C ALA A 330 -12.02 -9.14 -5.29
N PHE A 331 -10.77 -9.22 -5.72
CA PHE A 331 -10.40 -9.20 -7.14
C PHE A 331 -9.02 -9.83 -7.31
N GLY A 332 -8.95 -11.15 -7.20
CA GLY A 332 -7.69 -11.88 -7.25
C GLY A 332 -6.76 -11.43 -6.13
N GLY A 333 -5.57 -10.91 -6.46
CA GLY A 333 -4.61 -10.38 -5.50
C GLY A 333 -4.66 -8.85 -5.32
N HIS A 334 -5.73 -8.16 -5.73
CA HIS A 334 -5.81 -6.70 -5.61
C HIS A 334 -6.38 -6.19 -4.27
N GLY A 335 -7.32 -6.92 -3.65
CA GLY A 335 -8.04 -6.46 -2.44
C GLY A 335 -7.26 -6.58 -1.13
N SER A 336 -6.13 -7.29 -1.12
CA SER A 336 -5.42 -7.67 0.11
C SER A 336 -4.67 -6.53 0.81
N GLY A 337 -4.52 -6.67 2.13
CA GLY A 337 -3.55 -5.99 2.98
C GLY A 337 -4.05 -4.73 3.70
N ARG A 338 -5.23 -4.23 3.32
CA ARG A 338 -5.78 -2.99 3.89
C ARG A 338 -6.46 -3.23 5.22
N LYS A 339 -7.22 -4.33 5.36
CA LYS A 339 -7.97 -4.62 6.59
C LYS A 339 -7.04 -4.71 7.79
N TRP A 340 -5.97 -5.50 7.67
CA TRP A 340 -5.03 -5.68 8.77
C TRP A 340 -4.27 -4.39 9.10
N THR A 341 -3.86 -3.60 8.11
CA THR A 341 -3.22 -2.29 8.33
C THR A 341 -4.10 -1.34 9.14
N ILE A 342 -5.41 -1.28 8.85
CA ILE A 342 -6.40 -0.48 9.61
C ILE A 342 -6.57 -1.03 11.03
N VAL A 343 -6.82 -2.33 11.18
CA VAL A 343 -7.08 -2.98 12.48
C VAL A 343 -5.87 -2.87 13.41
N PHE A 344 -4.66 -3.13 12.91
CA PHE A 344 -3.42 -3.02 13.68
C PHE A 344 -3.16 -1.57 14.17
N ALA A 345 -3.36 -0.58 13.30
CA ALA A 345 -3.29 0.82 13.69
C ALA A 345 -4.36 1.15 14.75
N GLY A 346 -5.61 0.72 14.55
CA GLY A 346 -6.71 0.89 15.51
C GLY A 346 -6.39 0.31 16.89
N MET A 347 -5.81 -0.91 16.94
CA MET A 347 -5.41 -1.56 18.19
C MET A 347 -4.41 -0.70 18.97
N LEU A 348 -3.36 -0.22 18.30
CA LEU A 348 -2.32 0.63 18.89
C LEU A 348 -2.85 2.02 19.29
N LEU A 349 -3.76 2.59 18.50
CA LEU A 349 -4.40 3.88 18.77
C LEU A 349 -5.49 3.79 19.86
N GLY A 350 -5.97 2.59 20.16
CA GLY A 350 -7.13 2.37 21.02
C GLY A 350 -8.44 2.86 20.40
N ASP A 351 -8.57 2.82 19.07
CA ASP A 351 -9.78 3.23 18.36
C ASP A 351 -10.65 2.02 18.00
N GLU A 352 -11.80 1.89 18.67
CA GLU A 352 -12.69 0.74 18.49
C GLU A 352 -13.34 0.64 17.11
N ASP A 353 -13.55 1.76 16.40
CA ASP A 353 -14.13 1.74 15.06
C ASP A 353 -13.10 1.26 14.03
N MET A 354 -11.83 1.67 14.17
CA MET A 354 -10.72 1.12 13.37
C MET A 354 -10.44 -0.35 13.68
N VAL A 355 -10.54 -0.75 14.96
CA VAL A 355 -10.33 -2.15 15.39
C VAL A 355 -11.38 -3.09 14.82
N ASN A 356 -12.62 -2.63 14.61
CA ASN A 356 -13.67 -3.40 13.94
C ASN A 356 -14.46 -2.51 12.95
N PRO A 357 -13.95 -2.34 11.71
CA PRO A 357 -14.55 -1.48 10.68
C PRO A 357 -16.04 -1.74 10.45
N TYR A 358 -16.46 -3.01 10.53
CA TYR A 358 -17.83 -3.44 10.31
C TYR A 358 -18.83 -2.90 11.34
N ARG A 359 -18.39 -2.50 12.54
CA ARG A 359 -19.25 -1.89 13.56
C ARG A 359 -19.90 -0.60 13.07
N LYS A 360 -19.16 0.19 12.30
CA LYS A 360 -19.56 1.51 11.79
C LYS A 360 -19.92 1.49 10.31
N TYR A 361 -19.23 0.64 9.53
CA TYR A 361 -19.40 0.51 8.09
C TYR A 361 -19.67 -0.95 7.72
N PRO A 362 -20.87 -1.50 8.03
CA PRO A 362 -21.15 -2.93 7.84
C PRO A 362 -21.07 -3.42 6.39
N ASN A 363 -21.12 -2.50 5.41
CA ASN A 363 -21.03 -2.78 3.98
C ASN A 363 -19.61 -2.58 3.41
N VAL A 364 -18.60 -2.27 4.23
CA VAL A 364 -17.21 -2.16 3.76
C VAL A 364 -16.70 -3.52 3.30
N LYS A 365 -15.93 -3.54 2.20
CA LYS A 365 -15.41 -4.77 1.61
C LYS A 365 -13.91 -4.92 1.86
N PHE A 366 -13.48 -6.14 2.14
CA PHE A 366 -12.08 -6.52 2.25
C PHE A 366 -11.84 -7.85 1.53
N GLY A 367 -10.78 -7.94 0.72
CA GLY A 367 -10.49 -9.09 -0.13
C GLY A 367 -10.21 -10.36 0.67
N GLU A 368 -9.54 -10.22 1.81
CA GLU A 368 -9.22 -11.28 2.77
C GLU A 368 -10.49 -12.04 3.22
N ASP A 369 -11.53 -11.28 3.56
CA ASP A 369 -12.81 -11.81 4.05
C ASP A 369 -13.65 -12.36 2.89
N MET A 370 -13.72 -11.63 1.78
CA MET A 370 -14.53 -12.06 0.62
C MET A 370 -13.95 -13.28 -0.11
N GLN A 371 -12.65 -13.53 -0.02
CA GLN A 371 -11.96 -14.60 -0.76
C GLN A 371 -11.61 -15.83 0.08
N THR A 372 -12.00 -15.88 1.35
CA THR A 372 -11.88 -17.09 2.19
C THR A 372 -13.24 -17.45 2.79
N VAL A 373 -13.60 -18.74 2.79
CA VAL A 373 -14.91 -19.21 3.28
C VAL A 373 -14.83 -20.61 3.87
N TYR A 374 -15.79 -20.98 4.70
CA TYR A 374 -16.01 -22.39 5.05
C TYR A 374 -16.94 -23.07 4.03
N GLY A 375 -16.60 -24.29 3.61
CA GLY A 375 -17.38 -25.11 2.68
C GLY A 375 -16.90 -26.56 2.66
N ASN A 376 -17.37 -27.37 1.71
CA ASN A 376 -16.82 -28.72 1.48
C ASN A 376 -15.88 -28.74 0.28
N GLY A 377 -14.57 -28.61 0.53
CA GLY A 377 -13.54 -28.60 -0.50
C GLY A 377 -13.29 -29.98 -1.11
N TRP A 378 -12.92 -30.00 -2.39
CA TRP A 378 -12.60 -31.23 -3.14
C TRP A 378 -11.37 -31.98 -2.58
N THR A 379 -10.47 -31.29 -1.87
CA THR A 379 -9.33 -31.89 -1.15
C THR A 379 -9.72 -32.52 0.19
N GLY A 380 -10.98 -32.38 0.61
CA GLY A 380 -11.46 -32.70 1.96
C GLY A 380 -11.37 -31.51 2.94
N ALA A 381 -10.58 -30.49 2.62
CA ALA A 381 -10.49 -29.26 3.40
C ALA A 381 -11.83 -28.54 3.54
N LYS A 382 -11.95 -27.71 4.59
CA LYS A 382 -13.15 -26.95 4.93
C LYS A 382 -12.96 -25.45 4.89
N ALA A 383 -11.76 -24.91 5.15
CA ALA A 383 -11.43 -23.53 4.83
C ALA A 383 -10.94 -23.43 3.37
N LEU A 384 -11.68 -22.72 2.54
CA LEU A 384 -11.54 -22.68 1.07
C LEU A 384 -11.22 -21.26 0.57
N TYR A 385 -10.46 -21.17 -0.50
CA TYR A 385 -10.36 -19.97 -1.31
C TYR A 385 -11.62 -19.84 -2.19
N ALA A 386 -12.32 -18.71 -2.04
CA ALA A 386 -13.62 -18.48 -2.67
C ALA A 386 -13.54 -18.01 -4.14
N GLY A 387 -12.35 -18.02 -4.75
CA GLY A 387 -12.15 -17.61 -6.14
C GLY A 387 -11.76 -16.15 -6.33
N HIS A 388 -11.82 -15.71 -7.58
CA HIS A 388 -11.28 -14.43 -8.00
C HIS A 388 -12.09 -13.24 -7.47
N ARG A 389 -13.42 -13.32 -7.43
CA ARG A 389 -14.32 -12.30 -6.83
C ARG A 389 -15.13 -12.82 -5.64
N GLY A 390 -14.58 -13.80 -4.92
CA GLY A 390 -15.28 -14.47 -3.83
C GLY A 390 -16.50 -15.27 -4.30
N ILE A 391 -17.38 -15.67 -3.38
CA ILE A 391 -18.54 -16.52 -3.70
C ILE A 391 -19.45 -15.95 -4.78
N ASP A 392 -19.60 -14.62 -4.85
CA ASP A 392 -20.42 -13.90 -5.82
C ASP A 392 -19.78 -13.78 -7.21
N GLY A 393 -18.53 -14.22 -7.39
CA GLY A 393 -17.76 -13.96 -8.61
C GLY A 393 -18.42 -14.45 -9.90
N GLU A 394 -19.17 -15.56 -9.84
CA GLU A 394 -19.89 -16.13 -10.99
C GLU A 394 -20.94 -15.18 -11.58
N LYS A 395 -21.52 -14.28 -10.75
CA LYS A 395 -22.48 -13.25 -11.17
C LYS A 395 -21.86 -12.21 -12.10
N TYR A 396 -20.53 -12.08 -12.07
CA TYR A 396 -19.80 -11.12 -12.90
C TYR A 396 -19.17 -11.75 -14.14
N SER A 397 -18.71 -13.00 -14.05
CA SER A 397 -18.15 -13.76 -15.17
C SER A 397 -18.00 -15.25 -14.81
N PRO A 398 -18.26 -16.19 -15.73
CA PRO A 398 -18.09 -17.62 -15.47
C PRO A 398 -16.68 -18.00 -15.00
N GLY A 399 -16.60 -18.79 -13.93
CA GLY A 399 -15.35 -19.26 -13.34
C GLY A 399 -14.62 -18.24 -12.46
N TRP A 400 -15.25 -17.11 -12.12
CA TRP A 400 -14.68 -16.11 -11.20
C TRP A 400 -15.12 -16.32 -9.74
N GLY A 401 -16.15 -17.15 -9.52
CA GLY A 401 -16.72 -17.45 -8.21
C GLY A 401 -16.07 -18.62 -7.46
N LEU A 402 -16.80 -19.16 -6.48
CA LEU A 402 -16.39 -20.33 -5.70
C LEU A 402 -16.17 -21.55 -6.61
N PHE A 403 -14.98 -22.14 -6.56
CA PHE A 403 -14.59 -23.30 -7.39
C PHE A 403 -14.01 -24.46 -6.57
N GLU A 404 -13.39 -24.20 -5.42
CA GLU A 404 -12.77 -25.24 -4.56
C GLU A 404 -13.74 -26.28 -3.99
N HIS A 405 -15.06 -26.08 -4.10
CA HIS A 405 -16.07 -27.10 -3.75
C HIS A 405 -16.25 -28.17 -4.83
N LEU A 406 -15.69 -27.95 -6.03
CA LEU A 406 -15.76 -28.83 -7.18
C LEU A 406 -14.40 -29.49 -7.44
N PRO A 407 -14.37 -30.74 -7.95
CA PRO A 407 -13.12 -31.36 -8.37
C PRO A 407 -12.60 -30.69 -9.66
N PRO A 408 -11.28 -30.79 -9.95
CA PRO A 408 -10.62 -30.01 -11.01
C PRO A 408 -11.28 -30.09 -12.38
N GLU A 409 -11.82 -31.24 -12.77
CA GLU A 409 -12.48 -31.48 -14.07
C GLU A 409 -13.61 -30.48 -14.33
N GLN A 410 -14.34 -30.09 -13.28
CA GLN A 410 -15.51 -29.21 -13.36
C GLN A 410 -15.16 -27.71 -13.30
N TRP A 411 -13.89 -27.36 -13.13
CA TRP A 411 -13.46 -25.95 -13.07
C TRP A 411 -13.64 -25.26 -14.42
N LYS A 412 -14.37 -24.14 -14.42
CA LYS A 412 -14.70 -23.32 -15.59
C LYS A 412 -13.54 -22.46 -16.10
N ALA A 413 -12.62 -22.06 -15.21
CA ALA A 413 -11.51 -21.18 -15.55
C ALA A 413 -10.28 -21.44 -14.66
N GLN A 414 -9.09 -21.15 -15.19
CA GLN A 414 -7.82 -21.20 -14.46
C GLN A 414 -7.69 -20.12 -13.38
N LEU A 415 -8.53 -19.08 -13.46
CA LEU A 415 -8.39 -17.82 -12.73
C LEU A 415 -8.37 -18.00 -11.21
N GLY A 416 -9.25 -18.85 -10.66
CA GLY A 416 -9.32 -19.12 -9.22
C GLY A 416 -7.99 -19.65 -8.68
N GLU A 417 -7.58 -20.84 -9.13
CA GLU A 417 -6.35 -21.48 -8.64
C GLU A 417 -5.08 -20.71 -9.02
N GLY A 418 -5.08 -20.04 -10.17
CA GLY A 418 -4.02 -19.11 -10.57
C GLY A 418 -3.79 -18.00 -9.55
N TYR A 419 -4.84 -17.26 -9.17
CA TYR A 419 -4.72 -16.21 -8.16
C TYR A 419 -4.45 -16.77 -6.75
N ARG A 420 -4.99 -17.95 -6.43
CA ARG A 420 -4.71 -18.68 -5.17
C ARG A 420 -3.21 -18.87 -4.95
N HIS A 421 -2.49 -19.34 -5.98
CA HIS A 421 -1.05 -19.61 -5.92
C HIS A 421 -0.16 -18.40 -6.21
N CYS A 422 -0.46 -17.58 -7.22
CA CYS A 422 0.45 -16.49 -7.63
C CYS A 422 0.42 -15.26 -6.72
N CYS A 423 -0.67 -15.07 -5.98
CA CYS A 423 -1.15 -13.72 -5.72
C CYS A 423 -1.82 -13.49 -4.36
N THR A 424 -2.58 -14.44 -3.82
CA THR A 424 -3.30 -14.23 -2.54
C THR A 424 -2.65 -14.95 -1.37
N SER A 425 -2.75 -16.29 -1.34
CA SER A 425 -2.38 -17.13 -0.18
C SER A 425 -0.95 -16.86 0.30
N ILE A 426 -0.01 -16.75 -0.65
CA ILE A 426 1.41 -16.46 -0.42
C ILE A 426 1.69 -15.09 0.25
N SER A 427 0.71 -14.19 0.35
CA SER A 427 0.89 -12.86 0.94
C SER A 427 0.22 -12.69 2.31
N TRP A 428 -0.80 -13.49 2.60
CA TRP A 428 -1.62 -13.36 3.81
C TRP A 428 -0.99 -13.96 5.07
N VAL A 429 -0.08 -14.93 4.93
CA VAL A 429 0.49 -15.70 6.05
C VAL A 429 1.15 -14.82 7.11
N GLY A 430 1.82 -13.73 6.71
CA GLY A 430 2.46 -12.80 7.65
C GLY A 430 1.44 -12.02 8.50
N GLU A 431 0.31 -11.63 7.90
CA GLU A 431 -0.79 -10.95 8.57
C GLU A 431 -1.52 -11.90 9.51
N ALA A 432 -1.85 -13.11 9.04
CA ALA A 432 -2.46 -14.16 9.85
C ALA A 432 -1.60 -14.52 11.07
N LEU A 433 -0.27 -14.62 10.91
CA LEU A 433 0.63 -14.85 12.04
C LEU A 433 0.62 -13.69 13.04
N ALA A 434 0.66 -12.45 12.56
CA ALA A 434 0.58 -11.27 13.43
C ALA A 434 -0.75 -11.20 14.20
N ILE A 435 -1.86 -11.53 13.56
CA ILE A 435 -3.20 -11.64 14.20
C ILE A 435 -3.17 -12.68 15.32
N ARG A 436 -2.69 -13.91 15.06
CA ARG A 436 -2.60 -14.99 16.07
C ARG A 436 -1.66 -14.60 17.23
N LEU A 437 -0.50 -14.04 16.94
CA LEU A 437 0.49 -13.58 17.94
C LEU A 437 -0.09 -12.51 18.88
N LEU A 438 -0.85 -11.56 18.33
CA LEU A 438 -1.49 -10.48 19.09
C LEU A 438 -2.83 -10.89 19.72
N LYS A 439 -3.27 -12.14 19.54
CA LYS A 439 -4.59 -12.65 19.97
C LYS A 439 -5.76 -11.80 19.45
N ALA A 440 -5.60 -11.33 18.21
CA ALA A 440 -6.50 -10.39 17.57
C ALA A 440 -7.65 -11.05 16.80
N GLU A 441 -7.83 -12.37 16.88
CA GLU A 441 -8.83 -13.12 16.10
C GLU A 441 -10.25 -12.58 16.30
N LYS A 442 -10.62 -12.25 17.54
CA LYS A 442 -11.95 -11.71 17.87
C LYS A 442 -12.22 -10.35 17.22
N VAL A 443 -11.20 -9.50 17.04
CA VAL A 443 -11.36 -8.18 16.40
C VAL A 443 -11.20 -8.25 14.88
N TRP A 444 -10.39 -9.20 14.40
CA TRP A 444 -10.36 -9.60 12.99
C TRP A 444 -11.72 -10.13 12.52
N ASN A 445 -12.43 -10.87 13.38
CA ASN A 445 -13.80 -11.32 13.20
C ASN A 445 -14.06 -12.11 11.90
N TYR A 446 -13.08 -12.90 11.46
CA TYR A 446 -13.19 -13.70 10.24
C TYR A 446 -12.28 -14.95 10.26
N ASP A 447 -12.68 -15.97 11.02
CA ASP A 447 -11.86 -17.17 11.28
C ASP A 447 -11.49 -17.97 10.02
N ALA A 448 -12.36 -17.94 8.98
CA ALA A 448 -12.11 -18.64 7.72
C ALA A 448 -10.80 -18.21 7.05
N PHE A 449 -10.39 -16.94 7.21
CA PHE A 449 -9.11 -16.43 6.71
C PHE A 449 -7.92 -17.03 7.45
N LEU A 450 -8.00 -17.11 8.78
CA LEU A 450 -6.92 -17.60 9.62
C LEU A 450 -6.72 -19.11 9.45
N ASP A 451 -7.82 -19.85 9.44
CA ASP A 451 -7.82 -21.28 9.16
C ASP A 451 -7.36 -21.56 7.72
N TYR A 452 -7.75 -20.74 6.74
CA TYR A 452 -7.24 -20.86 5.36
C TYR A 452 -5.72 -20.63 5.27
N CYS A 453 -5.17 -19.67 6.02
CA CYS A 453 -3.72 -19.47 6.08
C CYS A 453 -3.01 -20.65 6.75
N ASP A 454 -3.61 -21.25 7.77
CA ASP A 454 -3.12 -22.51 8.37
C ASP A 454 -3.14 -23.66 7.34
N ARG A 455 -4.23 -23.81 6.58
CA ARG A 455 -4.31 -24.79 5.48
C ARG A 455 -3.19 -24.59 4.47
N TRP A 456 -3.00 -23.37 3.97
CA TRP A 456 -1.95 -23.04 3.01
C TRP A 456 -0.56 -23.47 3.49
N MET A 457 -0.28 -23.36 4.80
CA MET A 457 1.01 -23.71 5.37
C MET A 457 1.17 -25.18 5.79
N TYR A 458 0.08 -25.95 5.93
CA TYR A 458 0.12 -27.31 6.52
C TYR A 458 -0.55 -28.44 5.70
N GLU A 459 -1.41 -28.15 4.72
CA GLU A 459 -1.95 -29.17 3.81
C GLU A 459 -0.90 -29.50 2.72
N ASP A 460 -0.45 -30.75 2.66
CA ASP A 460 0.33 -31.27 1.54
C ASP A 460 -0.57 -31.37 0.30
N ASN A 461 -0.21 -30.64 -0.75
CA ASN A 461 -0.97 -30.59 -1.99
C ASN A 461 -0.33 -31.38 -3.15
N THR A 462 0.69 -32.20 -2.91
CA THR A 462 1.43 -32.95 -3.95
C THR A 462 0.50 -33.77 -4.84
N GLU A 463 -0.40 -34.57 -4.27
CA GLU A 463 -1.38 -35.36 -5.04
C GLU A 463 -2.50 -34.50 -5.64
N PHE A 464 -2.80 -33.34 -5.07
CA PHE A 464 -3.79 -32.42 -5.62
C PHE A 464 -3.27 -31.73 -6.88
N LEU A 465 -1.99 -31.32 -6.89
CA LEU A 465 -1.33 -30.75 -8.06
C LEU A 465 -1.27 -31.73 -9.23
N LYS A 466 -1.01 -33.02 -8.98
CA LYS A 466 -1.08 -34.08 -10.00
C LYS A 466 -2.46 -34.16 -10.63
N LYS A 467 -3.52 -34.23 -9.82
CA LYS A 467 -4.91 -34.29 -10.31
C LYS A 467 -5.31 -33.05 -11.13
N ILE A 468 -4.86 -31.86 -10.73
CA ILE A 468 -5.09 -30.63 -11.51
C ILE A 468 -4.35 -30.68 -12.86
N GLN A 469 -3.11 -31.16 -12.88
CA GLN A 469 -2.33 -31.34 -14.11
C GLN A 469 -2.97 -32.40 -15.03
N GLU A 470 -3.48 -33.51 -14.49
CA GLU A 470 -4.17 -34.56 -15.23
C GLU A 470 -5.51 -34.07 -15.82
N ALA A 471 -6.31 -33.34 -15.03
CA ALA A 471 -7.65 -32.88 -15.42
C ALA A 471 -7.66 -31.65 -16.34
N LYS A 472 -6.64 -30.79 -16.27
CA LYS A 472 -6.62 -29.48 -16.97
C LYS A 472 -5.32 -29.13 -17.68
N GLY A 473 -4.23 -29.87 -17.46
CA GLY A 473 -2.91 -29.53 -17.96
C GLY A 473 -2.23 -28.35 -17.24
N TRP A 474 -2.77 -27.88 -16.11
CA TRP A 474 -2.29 -26.68 -15.40
C TRP A 474 -1.29 -27.03 -14.30
N THR A 475 -0.12 -26.40 -14.36
CA THR A 475 0.96 -26.58 -13.38
C THR A 475 1.01 -25.41 -12.38
N TYR A 476 1.21 -25.71 -11.09
CA TYR A 476 1.41 -24.73 -10.03
C TYR A 476 2.54 -25.17 -9.09
N GLY A 477 3.12 -24.21 -8.35
CA GLY A 477 4.06 -24.50 -7.28
C GLY A 477 3.36 -25.08 -6.04
N PRO A 478 4.07 -25.85 -5.19
CA PRO A 478 3.54 -26.38 -3.94
C PRO A 478 3.13 -25.26 -2.97
N GLN A 479 2.18 -25.57 -2.09
CA GLN A 479 1.89 -24.73 -0.93
C GLN A 479 2.86 -25.06 0.22
N GLY A 480 2.64 -24.54 1.43
CA GLY A 480 3.56 -24.74 2.57
C GLY A 480 4.64 -23.66 2.71
N SER A 481 4.61 -22.61 1.89
CA SER A 481 5.59 -21.52 1.94
C SER A 481 5.05 -20.18 1.41
N VAL A 482 5.79 -19.12 1.69
CA VAL A 482 5.61 -17.78 1.10
C VAL A 482 6.91 -17.25 0.49
N TRP A 483 6.84 -16.13 -0.24
CA TRP A 483 8.01 -15.51 -0.88
C TRP A 483 9.06 -14.98 0.11
N ASP A 484 8.62 -14.52 1.28
CA ASP A 484 9.50 -13.87 2.25
C ASP A 484 10.07 -14.89 3.25
N ALA A 485 11.37 -15.17 3.14
CA ALA A 485 12.08 -16.07 4.06
C ALA A 485 11.86 -15.72 5.54
N PHE A 486 11.84 -14.43 5.87
CA PHE A 486 11.49 -13.91 7.19
C PHE A 486 10.13 -14.41 7.69
N VAL A 487 9.10 -14.40 6.84
CA VAL A 487 7.74 -14.83 7.21
C VAL A 487 7.68 -16.35 7.37
N ASN A 488 8.37 -17.11 6.51
CA ASN A 488 8.49 -18.57 6.67
C ASN A 488 9.18 -18.94 8.00
N ASP A 489 10.28 -18.28 8.36
CA ASP A 489 11.00 -18.55 9.61
C ASP A 489 10.20 -18.10 10.84
N MET A 490 9.55 -16.93 10.80
CA MET A 490 8.65 -16.48 11.87
C MET A 490 7.49 -17.47 12.06
N TRP A 491 6.88 -17.96 10.98
CA TRP A 491 5.82 -18.97 11.04
C TRP A 491 6.31 -20.26 11.70
N LYS A 492 7.46 -20.78 11.26
CA LYS A 492 8.09 -21.98 11.79
C LYS A 492 8.46 -21.85 13.28
N MET A 493 8.94 -20.68 13.71
CA MET A 493 9.28 -20.43 15.10
C MET A 493 8.04 -20.26 16.00
N TYR A 494 7.01 -19.57 15.51
CA TYR A 494 5.97 -19.04 16.38
C TYR A 494 4.57 -19.63 16.20
N ARG A 495 4.19 -20.15 15.03
CA ARG A 495 2.78 -20.57 14.81
C ARG A 495 2.33 -21.67 15.77
N THR A 496 3.22 -22.58 16.16
CA THR A 496 2.96 -23.70 17.08
C THR A 496 3.57 -23.48 18.47
N SER A 497 3.98 -22.25 18.81
CA SER A 497 4.48 -21.92 20.15
C SER A 497 3.38 -22.06 21.23
N PRO A 498 3.75 -22.29 22.51
CA PRO A 498 2.80 -22.43 23.60
C PRO A 498 1.80 -21.26 23.69
N GLY A 499 0.51 -21.59 23.80
CA GLY A 499 -0.58 -20.60 23.88
C GLY A 499 -1.15 -20.17 22.52
N MET A 500 -0.63 -20.66 21.40
CA MET A 500 -1.27 -20.49 20.08
C MET A 500 -2.46 -21.47 19.90
N PRO A 501 -3.50 -21.09 19.15
CA PRO A 501 -4.59 -21.99 18.79
C PRO A 501 -4.12 -23.18 17.92
N PRO A 502 -4.88 -24.29 17.85
CA PRO A 502 -4.62 -25.38 16.91
C PRO A 502 -4.48 -24.91 15.44
N THR A 503 -3.79 -25.70 14.63
CA THR A 503 -3.50 -25.44 13.20
C THR A 503 -4.38 -26.24 12.24
N ASP A 504 -5.40 -26.93 12.76
CA ASP A 504 -6.25 -27.87 12.04
C ASP A 504 -7.71 -27.39 11.89
N GLY A 505 -8.01 -26.14 12.26
CA GLY A 505 -9.35 -25.54 12.13
C GLY A 505 -9.93 -25.66 10.72
N TRP A 506 -9.06 -25.57 9.70
CA TRP A 506 -9.41 -25.77 8.30
C TRP A 506 -9.94 -27.16 7.93
N LYS A 507 -9.87 -28.16 8.82
CA LYS A 507 -10.44 -29.51 8.59
C LYS A 507 -11.91 -29.63 9.00
N ARG A 508 -12.49 -28.59 9.61
CA ARG A 508 -13.89 -28.56 10.08
C ARG A 508 -14.62 -27.31 9.64
N ILE A 509 -15.95 -27.40 9.55
CA ILE A 509 -16.83 -26.24 9.43
C ILE A 509 -17.28 -25.89 10.86
N PRO A 510 -17.11 -24.65 11.36
CA PRO A 510 -17.57 -24.27 12.68
C PRO A 510 -19.09 -24.44 12.85
N ALA A 511 -19.53 -24.75 14.07
CA ALA A 511 -20.95 -24.92 14.36
C ALA A 511 -21.74 -23.64 14.04
N GLY A 512 -22.89 -23.79 13.37
CA GLY A 512 -23.73 -22.66 12.94
C GLY A 512 -23.30 -21.99 11.62
N VAL A 513 -22.13 -22.32 11.06
CA VAL A 513 -21.70 -21.78 9.76
C VAL A 513 -22.34 -22.57 8.62
N VAL A 514 -23.02 -21.87 7.72
CA VAL A 514 -23.57 -22.45 6.49
C VAL A 514 -22.45 -22.63 5.45
N PRO A 515 -22.22 -23.86 4.92
CA PRO A 515 -21.21 -24.11 3.89
C PRO A 515 -21.39 -23.22 2.65
N ALA A 516 -20.28 -22.77 2.07
CA ALA A 516 -20.27 -21.82 0.94
C ALA A 516 -21.05 -22.31 -0.28
N GLU A 517 -20.94 -23.59 -0.61
CA GLU A 517 -21.66 -24.23 -1.72
C GLU A 517 -23.19 -24.29 -1.53
N LYS A 518 -23.71 -23.97 -0.34
CA LYS A 518 -25.16 -23.84 -0.07
C LYS A 518 -25.68 -22.41 -0.12
N ARG A 519 -24.82 -21.43 -0.48
CA ARG A 519 -25.14 -20.00 -0.55
C ARG A 519 -25.12 -19.43 -1.98
N ILE A 520 -24.83 -20.26 -2.97
CA ILE A 520 -24.67 -19.92 -4.39
C ILE A 520 -25.83 -20.43 -5.24
#